data_AF-A0A0S1B0Z5-F1
#
_entry.id   AF-A0A0S1B0Z5-F1
#
_cell.length_a   1.000
_cell.length_b   1.000
_cell.length_c   1.000
_cell.angle_alpha   90.00
_cell.angle_beta   90.00
_cell.angle_gamma   90.00
#
_symmetry.space_group_name_H-M   'P 1'
#
loop_
_entity.id
_entity.type
_entity.pdbx_description
1 polymer ?
#
loop_
_entity_poly.entity_id
_entity_poly.type
_entity_poly.pdbx_seq_one_letter_code
_entity_poly.pdbx_strand_id
1 'polypeptide(L)'
;MRAKKKYLTLNAAIGIVTSFLANGSPVTTGGHSASVFESMMSEDNKASCIDFDGRTNGIRFELSGVNDETVRNLFSRIDIDVSAIGFATLADEMSRRSGEAEEYGSLPEASGKNTVKSGRDSTETDMAINEARNDIGLVSIEVERQVYRDFVHLGLDPVADLVDARSIYECHLSNPQSSAKRDLRERISASNAARSAWQKDGFSTDSASFLDAKTQDANGSEWVRKFLREQSYRNGAGLGRRDLHDIFLLVQHSGDLQLMIEALPWAANWMIEGKVSGSNYALMVDRIAIFKGMEQVYGTQGRGNDGCVTPEKMRDPAKVDVRRSLMRMRSLKEYYRALNS
;
A
#
# COMPACT_ATOMS: atom_id res chain seq x y z
N MET A 1 31.75 15.41 23.43
CA MET A 1 30.98 15.15 22.19
C MET A 1 30.23 13.83 22.35
N ARG A 2 28.91 13.86 22.61
CA ARG A 2 28.07 12.65 22.63
C ARG A 2 27.57 12.39 21.21
N ALA A 3 27.84 11.20 20.68
CA ALA A 3 27.28 10.76 19.41
C ALA A 3 25.75 10.79 19.49
N LYS A 4 25.10 11.60 18.66
CA LYS A 4 23.65 11.55 18.46
C LYS A 4 23.33 10.21 17.80
N LYS A 5 22.83 9.24 18.57
CA LYS A 5 22.16 8.06 17.99
C LYS A 5 21.02 8.60 17.10
N LYS A 6 21.07 8.33 15.79
CA LYS A 6 19.93 8.58 14.91
C LYS A 6 18.88 7.53 15.23
N TYR A 7 17.90 7.91 16.04
CA TYR A 7 16.68 7.13 16.21
C TYR A 7 15.83 7.32 14.96
N LEU A 8 15.39 6.23 14.35
CA LEU A 8 14.28 6.28 13.41
C LEU A 8 13.01 6.34 14.27
N THR A 9 12.34 7.49 14.29
CA THR A 9 11.04 7.61 14.98
C THR A 9 9.96 7.19 13.99
N LEU A 10 9.73 5.88 13.84
CA LEU A 10 8.54 5.38 13.15
C LEU A 10 7.36 5.52 14.14
N ASN A 11 6.48 6.50 13.92
CA ASN A 11 5.46 6.94 14.88
C ASN A 11 4.64 5.81 15.51
N ALA A 12 4.82 5.61 16.82
CA ALA A 12 4.08 4.67 17.62
C ALA A 12 2.60 5.03 17.71
N ALA A 13 1.73 4.01 17.61
CA ALA A 13 0.48 3.97 18.34
C ALA A 13 0.52 2.73 19.24
N ILE A 14 1.26 2.82 20.35
CA ILE A 14 1.14 1.89 21.47
C ILE A 14 -0.03 2.39 22.31
N GLY A 15 -1.18 1.73 22.20
CA GLY A 15 -2.24 1.83 23.20
C GLY A 15 -1.92 0.85 24.35
N ILE A 16 -1.65 1.39 25.54
CA ILE A 16 -1.45 0.62 26.79
C ILE A 16 -2.82 0.20 27.36
N VAL A 17 -2.83 -0.92 28.12
CA VAL A 17 -3.60 -1.28 29.36
C VAL A 17 -3.91 -2.80 29.28
N THR A 18 -3.55 -3.72 30.21
CA THR A 18 -3.21 -3.67 31.64
C THR A 18 -2.41 -4.92 32.09
N SER A 19 -1.52 -4.68 33.07
CA SER A 19 -1.13 -5.52 34.23
C SER A 19 -0.72 -6.99 34.07
N PHE A 20 0.58 -7.27 34.29
CA PHE A 20 1.00 -8.27 35.27
C PHE A 20 2.25 -7.76 36.02
N LEU A 21 2.05 -7.32 37.26
CA LEU A 21 3.12 -7.25 38.26
C LEU A 21 3.26 -8.64 38.88
N ALA A 22 4.43 -9.25 38.78
CA ALA A 22 5.17 -9.74 39.94
C ALA A 22 6.54 -10.29 39.51
N ASN A 23 7.58 -9.84 40.21
CA ASN A 23 8.93 -10.39 40.28
C ASN A 23 9.93 -9.98 39.17
N GLY A 24 10.38 -8.73 39.29
CA GLY A 24 11.80 -8.41 39.52
C GLY A 24 12.85 -8.96 38.56
N SER A 25 13.17 -8.18 37.52
CA SER A 25 14.54 -8.03 37.00
C SER A 25 14.67 -6.71 36.22
N PRO A 26 15.83 -6.03 36.27
CA PRO A 26 16.02 -4.76 35.61
C PRO A 26 16.08 -4.96 34.09
N VAL A 27 15.13 -4.35 33.38
CA VAL A 27 15.10 -4.30 31.92
C VAL A 27 16.28 -3.47 31.43
N THR A 28 17.31 -4.14 30.93
CA THR A 28 18.33 -3.50 30.11
C THR A 28 17.67 -3.02 28.82
N THR A 29 18.12 -1.86 28.34
CA THR A 29 17.54 -1.10 27.23
C THR A 29 17.74 -1.74 25.84
N GLY A 30 17.75 -3.07 25.76
CA GLY A 30 17.75 -3.87 24.54
C GLY A 30 16.80 -5.08 24.56
N GLY A 31 15.94 -5.21 25.58
CA GLY A 31 15.31 -6.51 25.90
C GLY A 31 13.95 -6.85 25.30
N HIS A 32 13.26 -5.96 24.55
CA HIS A 32 11.87 -6.22 24.12
C HIS A 32 11.70 -6.41 22.61
N SER A 33 12.36 -5.62 21.76
CA SER A 33 12.35 -5.84 20.31
C SER A 33 13.13 -7.10 19.91
N ALA A 34 14.27 -7.33 20.56
CA ALA A 34 15.10 -8.52 20.33
C ALA A 34 14.42 -9.81 20.80
N SER A 35 13.72 -9.81 21.95
CA SER A 35 13.01 -10.98 22.44
C SER A 35 11.77 -11.31 21.62
N VAL A 36 11.02 -10.30 21.16
CA VAL A 36 9.94 -10.50 20.17
C VAL A 36 10.50 -11.08 18.87
N PHE A 37 11.63 -10.57 18.40
CA PHE A 37 12.28 -11.04 17.18
C PHE A 37 12.79 -12.48 17.28
N GLU A 38 13.57 -12.81 18.32
CA GLU A 38 14.06 -14.18 18.58
C GLU A 38 12.90 -15.16 18.71
N SER A 39 11.82 -14.71 19.34
CA SER A 39 10.61 -15.51 19.48
C SER A 39 9.93 -15.70 18.13
N MET A 40 9.75 -14.67 17.29
CA MET A 40 9.23 -14.84 15.92
C MET A 40 10.03 -15.87 15.13
N MET A 41 11.36 -15.89 15.26
CA MET A 41 12.25 -16.77 14.52
C MET A 41 12.35 -18.20 15.05
N SER A 42 11.68 -18.54 16.16
CA SER A 42 11.73 -19.90 16.71
C SER A 42 11.01 -20.92 15.81
N GLU A 43 11.50 -22.16 15.78
CA GLU A 43 10.93 -23.25 14.96
C GLU A 43 9.44 -23.53 15.27
N ASP A 44 9.04 -23.41 16.54
CA ASP A 44 7.63 -23.56 16.95
C ASP A 44 6.73 -22.46 16.34
N ASN A 45 7.26 -21.25 16.19
CA ASN A 45 6.56 -20.09 15.63
C ASN A 45 6.66 -19.97 14.09
N LYS A 46 7.51 -20.80 13.45
CA LYS A 46 7.56 -20.97 11.99
C LYS A 46 6.42 -21.85 11.48
N ALA A 47 5.99 -22.84 12.28
CA ALA A 47 4.99 -23.84 11.89
C ALA A 47 3.56 -23.46 12.28
N SER A 48 3.39 -22.85 13.45
CA SER A 48 2.19 -22.12 13.81
C SER A 48 2.61 -20.68 13.88
N CYS A 49 2.10 -19.81 13.00
CA CYS A 49 2.18 -18.42 13.36
C CYS A 49 1.49 -18.32 14.75
N ILE A 50 2.17 -17.77 15.76
CA ILE A 50 1.61 -17.74 17.12
C ILE A 50 1.29 -16.29 17.37
N ASP A 51 0.04 -16.07 17.76
CA ASP A 51 -0.44 -14.76 18.18
C ASP A 51 0.37 -14.38 19.43
N PHE A 52 1.40 -13.54 19.23
CA PHE A 52 2.12 -12.90 20.33
C PHE A 52 1.15 -11.88 20.95
N ASP A 53 0.28 -12.42 21.81
CA ASP A 53 -0.71 -11.82 22.71
C ASP A 53 -1.95 -11.10 22.13
N GLY A 54 -2.24 -11.19 20.84
CA GLY A 54 -3.36 -10.46 20.23
C GLY A 54 -3.07 -8.96 20.04
N ARG A 55 -1.84 -8.50 20.26
CA ARG A 55 -1.45 -7.08 20.16
C ARG A 55 -0.29 -6.79 19.22
N THR A 56 0.28 -7.79 18.56
CA THR A 56 1.40 -7.59 17.62
C THR A 56 0.94 -7.49 16.17
N ASN A 57 0.00 -6.57 15.89
CA ASN A 57 -0.28 -6.13 14.54
C ASN A 57 0.88 -5.24 14.04
N GLY A 58 1.84 -5.86 13.35
CA GLY A 58 2.99 -5.19 12.75
C GLY A 58 4.08 -4.88 13.78
N ILE A 59 5.06 -5.78 13.89
CA ILE A 59 6.24 -5.53 14.73
C ILE A 59 7.18 -4.61 13.93
N ARG A 60 7.47 -3.44 14.51
CA ARG A 60 8.48 -2.51 14.01
C ARG A 60 9.80 -2.80 14.70
N PHE A 61 10.85 -3.01 13.92
CA PHE A 61 12.17 -3.34 14.45
C PHE A 61 13.01 -2.08 14.66
N GLU A 62 13.73 -2.04 15.78
CA GLU A 62 14.91 -1.19 15.86
C GLU A 62 16.03 -1.86 15.06
N LEU A 63 16.42 -1.24 13.95
CA LEU A 63 17.45 -1.75 13.03
C LEU A 63 18.81 -2.02 13.70
N SER A 64 19.07 -1.54 14.91
CA SER A 64 20.30 -1.84 15.65
C SER A 64 20.43 -3.30 16.11
N GLY A 65 19.36 -4.10 16.06
CA GLY A 65 19.36 -5.53 16.41
C GLY A 65 19.22 -6.49 15.24
N VAL A 66 19.01 -5.99 14.02
CA VAL A 66 18.82 -6.80 12.81
C VAL A 66 20.18 -7.15 12.21
N ASN A 67 20.40 -8.44 11.87
CA ASN A 67 21.64 -8.95 11.27
C ASN A 67 21.35 -9.79 10.00
N ASP A 68 22.38 -10.28 9.31
CA ASP A 68 22.19 -11.03 8.05
C ASP A 68 21.41 -12.34 8.26
N GLU A 69 21.60 -13.01 9.40
CA GLU A 69 20.87 -14.24 9.73
C GLU A 69 19.37 -13.97 9.91
N THR A 70 19.02 -12.83 10.52
CA THR A 70 17.65 -12.33 10.62
C THR A 70 17.01 -12.19 9.26
N VAL A 71 17.68 -11.46 8.35
CA VAL A 71 17.16 -11.21 7.01
C VAL A 71 16.97 -12.53 6.26
N ARG A 72 17.93 -13.46 6.35
CA ARG A 72 17.80 -14.80 5.76
C ARG A 72 16.61 -15.60 6.30
N ASN A 73 16.33 -15.52 7.60
CA ASN A 73 15.20 -16.21 8.21
C ASN A 73 13.84 -15.58 7.82
N LEU A 74 13.79 -14.26 7.61
CA LEU A 74 12.59 -13.59 7.09
C LEU A 74 12.29 -13.98 5.65
N PHE A 75 13.35 -14.15 4.84
CA PHE A 75 13.21 -14.52 3.44
C PHE A 75 12.42 -15.82 3.23
N SER A 76 12.63 -16.84 4.08
CA SER A 76 11.90 -18.11 3.99
C SER A 76 10.42 -18.03 4.38
N ARG A 77 9.94 -16.87 4.83
CA ARG A 77 8.58 -16.62 5.30
C ARG A 77 7.80 -15.60 4.46
N ILE A 78 8.41 -15.08 3.41
CA ILE A 78 7.71 -14.25 2.43
C ILE A 78 6.50 -15.04 1.90
N ASP A 79 5.35 -14.37 1.77
CA ASP A 79 4.05 -14.95 1.37
C ASP A 79 3.34 -15.84 2.42
N ILE A 80 4.00 -16.16 3.54
CA ILE A 80 3.37 -16.84 4.69
C ILE A 80 2.91 -15.81 5.71
N ASP A 81 3.86 -15.00 6.19
CA ASP A 81 3.58 -13.94 7.15
C ASP A 81 4.56 -12.75 7.06
N VAL A 82 5.29 -12.65 5.96
CA VAL A 82 6.17 -11.51 5.68
C VAL A 82 5.75 -10.85 4.36
N SER A 83 5.51 -9.54 4.41
CA SER A 83 5.24 -8.72 3.22
C SER A 83 6.47 -8.68 2.34
N ALA A 84 6.32 -8.95 1.04
CA ALA A 84 7.42 -8.91 0.09
C ALA A 84 8.04 -7.49 0.02
N ILE A 85 7.21 -6.44 -0.02
CA ILE A 85 7.73 -5.07 -0.09
C ILE A 85 8.29 -4.60 1.25
N GLY A 86 7.72 -5.06 2.36
CA GLY A 86 8.26 -4.83 3.70
C GLY A 86 9.64 -5.47 3.88
N PHE A 87 9.80 -6.72 3.43
CA PHE A 87 11.09 -7.42 3.40
C PHE A 87 12.13 -6.69 2.55
N ALA A 88 11.78 -6.37 1.30
CA ALA A 88 12.66 -5.65 0.38
C ALA A 88 13.17 -4.32 0.99
N THR A 89 12.26 -3.57 1.61
CA THR A 89 12.58 -2.30 2.28
C THR A 89 13.58 -2.51 3.41
N LEU A 90 13.37 -3.51 4.27
CA LEU A 90 14.29 -3.84 5.35
C LEU A 90 15.68 -4.25 4.82
N ALA A 91 15.71 -5.11 3.80
CA ALA A 91 16.95 -5.59 3.19
C ALA A 91 17.75 -4.43 2.61
N ASP A 92 17.13 -3.55 1.83
CA ASP A 92 17.80 -2.39 1.23
C ASP A 92 18.27 -1.37 2.28
N GLU A 93 17.53 -1.18 3.38
CA GLU A 93 17.99 -0.34 4.49
C GLU A 93 19.25 -0.91 5.16
N MET A 94 19.33 -2.23 5.32
CA MET A 94 20.50 -2.91 5.85
C MET A 94 21.69 -2.77 4.89
N SER A 95 21.51 -3.02 3.60
CA SER A 95 22.55 -2.81 2.58
C SER A 95 23.07 -1.37 2.61
N ARG A 96 22.17 -0.38 2.61
CA ARG A 96 22.52 1.05 2.64
C ARG A 96 23.29 1.44 3.91
N ARG A 97 22.99 0.81 5.06
CA ARG A 97 23.74 1.00 6.33
C ARG A 97 25.13 0.38 6.30
N SER A 98 25.26 -0.78 5.69
CA SER A 98 26.54 -1.50 5.53
C SER A 98 27.40 -0.93 4.39
N GLY A 99 26.85 0.01 3.60
CA GLY A 99 27.54 0.60 2.45
C GLY A 99 27.53 -0.29 1.20
N GLU A 100 26.66 -1.29 1.19
CA GLU A 100 26.42 -2.20 0.09
C GLU A 100 25.36 -1.65 -0.88
N ALA A 101 25.28 -2.23 -2.07
CA ALA A 101 24.25 -1.87 -3.03
C ALA A 101 22.88 -2.40 -2.58
N GLU A 102 21.83 -1.63 -2.86
CA GLU A 102 20.44 -2.08 -2.67
C GLU A 102 20.16 -3.26 -3.63
N GLU A 103 19.54 -4.30 -3.10
CA GLU A 103 19.21 -5.53 -3.83
C GLU A 103 17.87 -5.38 -4.56
N TYR A 104 16.90 -4.73 -3.93
CA TYR A 104 15.54 -4.57 -4.46
C TYR A 104 15.22 -3.15 -4.92
N GLY A 105 16.08 -2.17 -4.60
CA GLY A 105 15.91 -0.76 -4.95
C GLY A 105 14.65 -0.11 -4.37
N SER A 106 14.11 -0.65 -3.28
CA SER A 106 12.82 -0.32 -2.68
C SER A 106 12.83 0.96 -1.83
N LEU A 107 13.95 1.69 -1.82
CA LEU A 107 14.09 2.97 -1.13
C LEU A 107 14.10 4.13 -2.13
N PRO A 108 13.38 5.24 -1.86
CA PRO A 108 13.47 6.42 -2.70
C PRO A 108 14.88 7.03 -2.65
N GLU A 109 15.25 7.70 -3.74
CA GLU A 109 16.50 8.46 -3.83
C GLU A 109 16.49 9.57 -2.76
N ALA A 110 17.55 9.64 -1.94
CA ALA A 110 17.65 10.66 -0.90
C ALA A 110 17.75 12.06 -1.52
N SER A 111 16.80 12.93 -1.19
CA SER A 111 16.77 14.32 -1.65
C SER A 111 17.90 15.15 -1.01
N GLY A 112 19.06 15.15 -1.66
CA GLY A 112 20.15 16.10 -1.42
C GLY A 112 21.24 15.63 -0.46
N LYS A 113 22.47 15.63 -0.97
CA LYS A 113 23.75 15.50 -0.23
C LYS A 113 24.01 14.16 0.46
N ASN A 114 23.91 13.09 -0.31
CA ASN A 114 24.99 12.14 -0.53
C ASN A 114 24.45 11.19 -1.58
N THR A 115 25.02 11.25 -2.77
CA THR A 115 24.84 10.20 -3.78
C THR A 115 25.35 8.90 -3.17
N VAL A 116 24.47 8.14 -2.51
CA VAL A 116 24.60 6.70 -2.57
C VAL A 116 24.34 6.41 -4.04
N LYS A 117 25.44 6.23 -4.78
CA LYS A 117 25.38 5.74 -6.14
C LYS A 117 24.40 4.58 -6.12
N SER A 118 23.36 4.59 -6.97
CA SER A 118 22.93 3.32 -7.55
C SER A 118 24.22 2.72 -8.13
N GLY A 119 24.76 1.71 -7.44
CA GLY A 119 26.10 1.23 -7.72
C GLY A 119 26.10 0.56 -9.09
N ARG A 120 26.73 1.23 -10.08
CA ARG A 120 27.02 0.78 -11.46
C ARG A 120 25.90 1.01 -12.48
N ASP A 121 26.29 0.98 -13.75
CA ASP A 121 25.56 1.34 -14.97
C ASP A 121 24.05 0.99 -14.95
N SER A 122 23.20 1.98 -15.21
CA SER A 122 21.75 1.98 -14.92
C SER A 122 20.88 1.06 -15.80
N THR A 123 21.47 0.14 -16.56
CA THR A 123 20.73 -0.83 -17.40
C THR A 123 21.03 -2.27 -17.02
N GLU A 124 22.25 -2.59 -16.57
CA GLU A 124 22.56 -3.88 -15.95
C GLU A 124 21.99 -3.97 -14.52
N THR A 125 21.90 -2.85 -13.79
CA THR A 125 21.38 -2.85 -12.40
C THR A 125 19.87 -3.00 -12.30
N ASP A 126 19.09 -2.32 -13.14
CA ASP A 126 17.63 -2.43 -13.08
C ASP A 126 17.18 -3.85 -13.49
N MET A 127 17.92 -4.52 -14.40
CA MET A 127 17.71 -5.94 -14.69
C MET A 127 17.96 -6.83 -13.48
N ALA A 128 19.11 -6.70 -12.81
CA ALA A 128 19.44 -7.50 -11.62
C ALA A 128 18.47 -7.23 -10.46
N ILE A 129 18.11 -5.96 -10.23
CA ILE A 129 17.10 -5.57 -9.24
C ILE A 129 15.76 -6.22 -9.60
N ASN A 130 15.33 -6.15 -10.86
CA ASN A 130 14.08 -6.74 -11.29
C ASN A 130 14.09 -8.28 -11.22
N GLU A 131 15.24 -8.93 -11.40
CA GLU A 131 15.40 -10.37 -11.16
C GLU A 131 15.16 -10.71 -9.69
N ALA A 132 15.85 -10.03 -8.75
CA ALA A 132 15.63 -10.23 -7.32
C ALA A 132 14.19 -9.92 -6.89
N ARG A 133 13.58 -8.87 -7.46
CA ARG A 133 12.17 -8.51 -7.22
C ARG A 133 11.20 -9.58 -7.71
N ASN A 134 11.47 -10.19 -8.87
CA ASN A 134 10.65 -11.28 -9.40
C ASN A 134 10.67 -12.50 -8.47
N ASP A 135 11.81 -12.82 -7.86
CA ASP A 135 11.97 -13.97 -6.95
C ASP A 135 11.07 -13.86 -5.71
N ILE A 136 10.70 -12.64 -5.30
CA ILE A 136 9.80 -12.38 -4.17
C ILE A 136 8.43 -11.84 -4.60
N GLY A 137 8.10 -11.91 -5.90
CA GLY A 137 6.78 -11.57 -6.43
C GLY A 137 6.45 -10.07 -6.51
N LEU A 138 7.45 -9.20 -6.46
CA LEU A 138 7.27 -7.75 -6.61
C LEU A 138 7.15 -7.32 -8.07
N VAL A 139 6.43 -6.22 -8.32
CA VAL A 139 6.46 -5.52 -9.62
C VAL A 139 7.85 -4.94 -9.90
N SER A 140 8.10 -4.56 -11.16
CA SER A 140 9.38 -3.98 -11.54
C SER A 140 9.67 -2.64 -10.83
N ILE A 141 10.95 -2.31 -10.70
CA ILE A 141 11.41 -1.11 -10.01
C ILE A 141 10.90 0.16 -10.69
N GLU A 142 10.68 0.13 -12.01
CA GLU A 142 10.14 1.27 -12.75
C GLU A 142 8.71 1.61 -12.33
N VAL A 143 7.91 0.59 -11.97
CA VAL A 143 6.54 0.76 -11.45
C VAL A 143 6.60 1.43 -10.08
N GLU A 144 7.44 0.95 -9.16
CA GLU A 144 7.59 1.54 -7.83
C GLU A 144 8.14 2.98 -7.88
N ARG A 145 9.14 3.25 -8.73
CA ARG A 145 9.63 4.61 -8.97
C ARG A 145 8.53 5.52 -9.54
N GLN A 146 7.61 4.98 -10.36
CA GLN A 146 6.46 5.75 -10.84
C GLN A 146 5.49 6.08 -9.69
N VAL A 147 5.23 5.14 -8.78
CA VAL A 147 4.43 5.39 -7.58
C VAL A 147 5.01 6.54 -6.77
N TYR A 148 6.33 6.59 -6.54
CA TYR A 148 6.94 7.73 -5.84
C TYR A 148 6.72 9.06 -6.56
N ARG A 149 6.84 9.09 -7.89
CA ARG A 149 6.55 10.28 -8.70
C ARG A 149 5.09 10.72 -8.58
N ASP A 150 4.17 9.79 -8.45
CA ASP A 150 2.75 10.06 -8.28
C ASP A 150 2.46 10.67 -6.91
N PHE A 151 3.07 10.15 -5.84
CA PHE A 151 2.96 10.74 -4.49
C PHE A 151 3.48 12.18 -4.48
N VAL A 152 4.67 12.41 -5.04
CA VAL A 152 5.24 13.76 -5.16
C VAL A 152 4.34 14.69 -5.99
N HIS A 153 3.77 14.19 -7.10
CA HIS A 153 2.82 14.94 -7.93
C HIS A 153 1.59 15.39 -7.13
N LEU A 154 1.08 14.51 -6.29
CA LEU A 154 -0.06 14.78 -5.40
C LEU A 154 0.33 15.65 -4.20
N GLY A 155 1.60 16.05 -4.04
CA GLY A 155 2.09 16.80 -2.88
C GLY A 155 2.09 15.97 -1.58
N LEU A 156 2.31 14.66 -1.70
CA LEU A 156 2.49 13.71 -0.61
C LEU A 156 3.99 13.37 -0.47
N ASP A 157 4.40 12.91 0.71
CA ASP A 157 5.78 12.51 0.98
C ASP A 157 5.92 10.98 0.81
N PRO A 158 6.57 10.48 -0.25
CA PRO A 158 6.70 9.04 -0.46
C PRO A 158 7.46 8.32 0.66
N VAL A 159 8.35 9.00 1.39
CA VAL A 159 9.04 8.36 2.52
C VAL A 159 8.05 8.20 3.67
N ALA A 160 7.47 9.30 4.14
CA ALA A 160 6.59 9.28 5.31
C ALA A 160 5.26 8.56 5.05
N ASP A 161 4.68 8.72 3.87
CA ASP A 161 3.35 8.22 3.55
C ASP A 161 3.37 6.79 3.02
N LEU A 162 4.45 6.34 2.36
CA LEU A 162 4.51 5.01 1.73
C LEU A 162 5.56 4.09 2.38
N VAL A 163 6.81 4.54 2.50
CA VAL A 163 7.91 3.70 3.02
C VAL A 163 7.74 3.45 4.51
N ASP A 164 7.58 4.50 5.32
CA ASP A 164 7.40 4.39 6.77
C ASP A 164 6.09 3.68 7.16
N ALA A 165 5.14 3.61 6.22
CA ALA A 165 3.88 2.90 6.37
C ALA A 165 4.00 1.39 6.13
N ARG A 166 5.10 0.89 5.52
CA ARG A 166 5.29 -0.53 5.25
C ARG A 166 5.46 -1.32 6.54
N SER A 167 4.72 -2.40 6.64
CA SER A 167 4.89 -3.40 7.70
C SER A 167 5.67 -4.58 7.14
N ILE A 168 6.58 -5.15 7.92
CA ILE A 168 7.32 -6.35 7.53
C ILE A 168 6.48 -7.62 7.75
N TYR A 169 5.58 -7.61 8.74
CA TYR A 169 4.88 -8.81 9.20
C TYR A 169 3.37 -8.77 8.92
N GLU A 170 2.86 -9.85 8.34
CA GLU A 170 1.46 -10.12 8.00
C GLU A 170 1.00 -11.39 8.75
N CYS A 171 0.60 -11.27 10.01
CA CYS A 171 0.15 -12.45 10.77
C CYS A 171 -1.23 -12.95 10.29
N HIS A 172 -1.35 -14.21 9.84
CA HIS A 172 -2.59 -14.78 9.30
C HIS A 172 -3.26 -15.88 10.16
N LEU A 173 -3.16 -15.86 11.50
CA LEU A 173 -3.51 -17.08 12.25
C LEU A 173 -4.93 -17.41 12.52
N SER A 174 -5.77 -16.43 12.71
CA SER A 174 -7.13 -16.74 13.06
C SER A 174 -7.97 -16.41 11.85
N ASN A 175 -9.04 -17.16 11.69
CA ASN A 175 -10.15 -16.81 10.85
C ASN A 175 -11.18 -16.00 11.68
N PRO A 176 -10.92 -14.75 12.15
CA PRO A 176 -11.98 -13.83 12.54
C PRO A 176 -12.43 -12.96 11.35
N GLN A 177 -11.85 -13.16 10.15
CA GLN A 177 -12.17 -12.39 8.95
C GLN A 177 -13.50 -12.75 8.28
N SER A 178 -14.18 -13.80 8.73
CA SER A 178 -15.46 -14.20 8.14
C SER A 178 -16.53 -13.12 8.28
N SER A 179 -16.55 -12.34 9.37
CA SER A 179 -17.46 -11.22 9.54
C SER A 179 -17.06 -10.00 8.71
N ALA A 180 -15.80 -9.56 8.78
CA ALA A 180 -15.35 -8.42 7.98
C ALA A 180 -15.51 -8.65 6.47
N LYS A 181 -15.24 -9.86 5.97
CA LYS A 181 -15.50 -10.22 4.57
C LYS A 181 -16.99 -10.28 4.24
N ARG A 182 -17.82 -10.74 5.18
CA ARG A 182 -19.29 -10.73 5.01
C ARG A 182 -19.80 -9.29 4.94
N ASP A 183 -19.39 -8.44 5.87
CA ASP A 183 -19.74 -7.02 5.90
C ASP A 183 -19.27 -6.30 4.63
N LEU A 184 -18.05 -6.59 4.15
CA LEU A 184 -17.54 -6.07 2.88
C LEU A 184 -18.43 -6.50 1.72
N ARG A 185 -18.77 -7.80 1.64
CA ARG A 185 -19.64 -8.35 0.58
C ARG A 185 -21.04 -7.75 0.60
N GLU A 186 -21.62 -7.56 1.77
CA GLU A 186 -22.94 -6.93 1.93
C GLU A 186 -22.91 -5.48 1.42
N ARG A 187 -21.89 -4.70 1.82
CA ARG A 187 -21.76 -3.29 1.43
C ARG A 187 -21.50 -3.12 -0.06
N ILE A 188 -20.59 -3.91 -0.63
CA ILE A 188 -20.30 -3.82 -2.05
C ILE A 188 -21.48 -4.31 -2.89
N SER A 189 -22.22 -5.32 -2.42
CA SER A 189 -23.45 -5.77 -3.07
C SER A 189 -24.50 -4.66 -3.09
N ALA A 190 -24.73 -3.99 -1.95
CA ALA A 190 -25.65 -2.86 -1.86
C ALA A 190 -25.23 -1.68 -2.76
N SER A 191 -23.94 -1.29 -2.73
CA SER A 191 -23.42 -0.22 -3.59
C SER A 191 -23.57 -0.55 -5.09
N ASN A 192 -23.23 -1.77 -5.50
CA ASN A 192 -23.38 -2.21 -6.89
C ASN A 192 -24.84 -2.28 -7.33
N ALA A 193 -25.76 -2.72 -6.45
CA ALA A 193 -27.19 -2.75 -6.72
C ALA A 193 -27.75 -1.33 -6.93
N ALA A 194 -27.41 -0.41 -6.03
CA ALA A 194 -27.82 1.00 -6.13
C ALA A 194 -27.29 1.66 -7.42
N ARG A 195 -26.03 1.40 -7.78
CA ARG A 195 -25.43 1.89 -9.03
C ARG A 195 -26.05 1.29 -10.28
N SER A 196 -26.38 0.00 -10.24
CA SER A 196 -27.08 -0.67 -11.34
C SER A 196 -28.49 -0.09 -11.55
N ALA A 197 -29.17 0.31 -10.48
CA ALA A 197 -30.44 1.04 -10.56
C ALA A 197 -30.23 2.45 -11.13
N TRP A 198 -29.23 3.18 -10.63
CA TRP A 198 -28.92 4.53 -11.11
C TRP A 198 -28.54 4.57 -12.59
N GLN A 199 -27.82 3.55 -13.07
CA GLN A 199 -27.52 3.39 -14.49
C GLN A 199 -28.78 3.17 -15.33
N LYS A 200 -29.76 2.38 -14.85
CA LYS A 200 -31.04 2.17 -15.56
C LYS A 200 -31.87 3.45 -15.66
N ASP A 201 -31.72 4.33 -14.69
CA ASP A 201 -32.34 5.66 -14.67
C ASP A 201 -31.52 6.70 -15.46
N GLY A 202 -30.58 6.26 -16.31
CA GLY A 202 -29.79 7.13 -17.19
C GLY A 202 -28.78 8.01 -16.45
N PHE A 203 -28.35 7.59 -15.24
CA PHE A 203 -27.49 8.38 -14.35
C PHE A 203 -28.06 9.76 -13.96
N SER A 204 -29.38 9.91 -13.92
CA SER A 204 -30.02 11.16 -13.47
C SER A 204 -29.64 11.50 -12.02
N THR A 205 -29.15 12.72 -11.78
CA THR A 205 -28.74 13.19 -10.45
C THR A 205 -29.90 13.58 -9.54
N ASP A 206 -31.14 13.59 -10.05
CA ASP A 206 -32.34 13.94 -9.28
C ASP A 206 -33.22 12.70 -8.98
N SER A 207 -32.68 11.50 -9.20
CA SER A 207 -33.39 10.23 -9.06
C SER A 207 -33.28 9.66 -7.64
N ALA A 208 -34.27 8.84 -7.25
CA ALA A 208 -34.21 8.08 -6.00
C ALA A 208 -33.02 7.10 -5.98
N SER A 209 -32.66 6.53 -7.13
CA SER A 209 -31.51 5.62 -7.27
C SER A 209 -30.16 6.35 -7.13
N PHE A 210 -30.05 7.61 -7.54
CA PHE A 210 -28.90 8.45 -7.21
C PHE A 210 -28.76 8.68 -5.70
N LEU A 211 -29.85 9.05 -5.02
CA LEU A 211 -29.85 9.26 -3.57
C LEU A 211 -29.52 7.97 -2.80
N ASP A 212 -30.02 6.82 -3.26
CA ASP A 212 -29.65 5.52 -2.70
C ASP A 212 -28.17 5.22 -2.94
N ALA A 213 -27.65 5.42 -4.16
CA ALA A 213 -26.22 5.24 -4.45
C ALA A 213 -25.34 6.11 -3.54
N LYS A 214 -25.70 7.39 -3.35
CA LYS A 214 -25.01 8.30 -2.41
C LYS A 214 -25.08 7.81 -0.97
N THR A 215 -26.23 7.27 -0.54
CA THR A 215 -26.39 6.66 0.79
C THR A 215 -25.48 5.45 0.96
N GLN A 216 -25.44 4.54 -0.01
CA GLN A 216 -24.59 3.35 0.04
C GLN A 216 -23.09 3.71 -0.02
N ASP A 217 -22.71 4.70 -0.82
CA ASP A 217 -21.34 5.21 -0.86
C ASP A 217 -20.91 5.76 0.52
N ALA A 218 -21.79 6.52 1.20
CA ALA A 218 -21.51 7.05 2.53
C ALA A 218 -21.37 5.93 3.58
N ASN A 219 -22.27 4.95 3.57
CA ASN A 219 -22.21 3.77 4.45
C ASN A 219 -20.95 2.94 4.21
N GLY A 220 -20.56 2.76 2.96
CA GLY A 220 -19.31 2.10 2.56
C GLY A 220 -18.09 2.86 3.09
N SER A 221 -18.07 4.18 2.90
CA SER A 221 -16.97 5.05 3.34
C SER A 221 -16.76 5.01 4.87
N GLU A 222 -17.83 5.02 5.65
CA GLU A 222 -17.72 4.93 7.11
C GLU A 222 -17.11 3.58 7.55
N TRP A 223 -17.55 2.49 6.93
CA TRP A 223 -17.01 1.17 7.21
C TRP A 223 -15.55 1.05 6.80
N VAL A 224 -15.17 1.51 5.60
CA VAL A 224 -13.77 1.48 5.16
C VAL A 224 -12.88 2.30 6.10
N ARG A 225 -13.34 3.46 6.60
CA ARG A 225 -12.58 4.22 7.60
C ARG A 225 -12.35 3.43 8.89
N LYS A 226 -13.34 2.67 9.36
CA LYS A 226 -13.19 1.79 10.54
C LYS A 226 -12.22 0.65 10.23
N PHE A 227 -12.43 -0.01 9.09
CA PHE A 227 -11.61 -1.12 8.60
C PHE A 227 -10.13 -0.72 8.46
N LEU A 228 -9.83 0.40 7.80
CA LEU A 228 -8.49 0.91 7.62
C LEU A 228 -7.85 1.46 8.90
N ARG A 229 -8.54 1.55 10.05
CA ARG A 229 -7.89 1.88 11.33
C ARG A 229 -7.25 0.66 11.99
N GLU A 230 -7.68 -0.55 11.65
CA GLU A 230 -7.10 -1.77 12.20
C GLU A 230 -5.88 -2.18 11.38
N GLN A 231 -4.74 -2.31 12.06
CA GLN A 231 -3.44 -2.56 11.43
C GLN A 231 -3.39 -3.89 10.66
N SER A 232 -4.11 -4.93 11.12
CA SER A 232 -4.25 -6.21 10.43
C SER A 232 -4.83 -6.07 9.01
N TYR A 233 -5.76 -5.12 8.81
CA TYR A 233 -6.38 -4.89 7.52
C TYR A 233 -5.58 -3.98 6.59
N ARG A 234 -4.74 -3.10 7.14
CA ARG A 234 -3.84 -2.24 6.35
C ARG A 234 -2.84 -3.04 5.53
N ASN A 235 -2.36 -4.16 6.08
CA ASN A 235 -1.45 -5.06 5.36
C ASN A 235 -2.19 -5.96 4.35
N GLY A 236 -3.52 -5.88 4.26
CA GLY A 236 -4.32 -6.74 3.40
C GLY A 236 -4.29 -8.21 3.83
N ALA A 237 -3.84 -8.49 5.05
CA ALA A 237 -3.68 -9.85 5.54
C ALA A 237 -5.03 -10.58 5.47
N GLY A 238 -5.05 -11.74 4.82
CA GLY A 238 -6.21 -12.61 4.65
C GLY A 238 -7.25 -12.10 3.65
N LEU A 239 -7.04 -10.95 3.02
CA LEU A 239 -7.89 -10.44 1.95
C LEU A 239 -7.41 -10.97 0.60
N GLY A 240 -8.34 -11.55 -0.18
CA GLY A 240 -8.04 -11.93 -1.56
C GLY A 240 -8.09 -10.73 -2.50
N ARG A 241 -7.59 -10.90 -3.74
CA ARG A 241 -7.64 -9.85 -4.78
C ARG A 241 -9.04 -9.28 -4.99
N ARG A 242 -10.09 -10.11 -4.85
CA ARG A 242 -11.49 -9.67 -4.93
C ARG A 242 -11.86 -8.74 -3.78
N ASP A 243 -11.48 -9.10 -2.55
CA ASP A 243 -11.77 -8.30 -1.36
C ASP A 243 -11.08 -6.92 -1.48
N LEU A 244 -9.81 -6.90 -1.90
CA LEU A 244 -9.07 -5.64 -2.11
C LEU A 244 -9.67 -4.78 -3.24
N HIS A 245 -10.16 -5.41 -4.31
CA HIS A 245 -10.89 -4.69 -5.36
C HIS A 245 -12.21 -4.11 -4.86
N ASP A 246 -12.96 -4.86 -4.04
CA ASP A 246 -14.23 -4.38 -3.46
C ASP A 246 -13.97 -3.20 -2.49
N ILE A 247 -12.89 -3.24 -1.70
CA ILE A 247 -12.45 -2.10 -0.86
C ILE A 247 -12.12 -0.90 -1.74
N PHE A 248 -11.35 -1.09 -2.82
CA PHE A 248 -11.04 -0.03 -3.77
C PHE A 248 -12.31 0.63 -4.33
N LEU A 249 -13.33 -0.16 -4.71
CA LEU A 249 -14.59 0.38 -5.20
C LEU A 249 -15.28 1.26 -4.15
N LEU A 250 -15.37 0.80 -2.90
CA LEU A 250 -15.96 1.59 -1.81
C LEU A 250 -15.21 2.92 -1.60
N VAL A 251 -13.87 2.91 -1.65
CA VAL A 251 -13.04 4.12 -1.53
C VAL A 251 -13.26 5.06 -2.71
N GLN A 252 -13.14 4.55 -3.94
CA GLN A 252 -13.25 5.33 -5.17
C GLN A 252 -14.62 5.99 -5.34
N HIS A 253 -15.67 5.35 -4.82
CA HIS A 253 -17.05 5.80 -4.87
C HIS A 253 -17.42 6.79 -3.77
N SER A 254 -16.66 6.87 -2.68
CA SER A 254 -16.92 7.76 -1.54
C SER A 254 -17.14 9.23 -1.94
N GLY A 255 -16.38 9.73 -2.90
CA GLY A 255 -16.25 11.16 -3.17
C GLY A 255 -15.56 11.92 -2.04
N ASP A 256 -14.91 11.21 -1.09
CA ASP A 256 -14.17 11.80 0.02
C ASP A 256 -12.68 11.81 -0.29
N LEU A 257 -12.15 13.00 -0.56
CA LEU A 257 -10.74 13.24 -0.84
C LEU A 257 -9.83 12.73 0.29
N GLN A 258 -10.21 12.95 1.54
CA GLN A 258 -9.38 12.58 2.69
C GLN A 258 -9.27 11.06 2.82
N LEU A 259 -10.39 10.34 2.66
CA LEU A 259 -10.39 8.88 2.64
C LEU A 259 -9.52 8.32 1.51
N MET A 260 -9.59 8.89 0.30
CA MET A 260 -8.74 8.44 -0.81
C MET A 260 -7.25 8.69 -0.54
N ILE A 261 -6.89 9.83 0.05
CA ILE A 261 -5.50 10.12 0.45
C ILE A 261 -5.03 9.12 1.51
N GLU A 262 -5.85 8.84 2.53
CA GLU A 262 -5.52 7.87 3.58
C GLU A 262 -5.40 6.43 3.07
N ALA A 263 -6.17 6.07 2.03
CA ALA A 263 -6.14 4.74 1.43
C ALA A 263 -5.01 4.55 0.39
N LEU A 264 -4.47 5.65 -0.16
CA LEU A 264 -3.50 5.60 -1.26
C LEU A 264 -2.21 4.84 -0.93
N PRO A 265 -1.57 5.01 0.25
CA PRO A 265 -0.42 4.19 0.64
C PRO A 265 -0.66 2.68 0.57
N TRP A 266 -1.81 2.23 1.05
CA TRP A 266 -2.16 0.81 1.06
C TRP A 266 -2.40 0.29 -0.35
N ALA A 267 -3.18 1.03 -1.15
CA ALA A 267 -3.39 0.68 -2.54
C ALA A 267 -2.09 0.64 -3.35
N ALA A 268 -1.15 1.55 -3.07
CA ALA A 268 0.17 1.56 -3.69
C ALA A 268 0.99 0.31 -3.33
N ASN A 269 1.11 -0.02 -2.04
CA ASN A 269 1.82 -1.21 -1.59
C ASN A 269 1.17 -2.50 -2.12
N TRP A 270 -0.16 -2.62 -2.06
CA TRP A 270 -0.88 -3.76 -2.63
C TRP A 270 -0.70 -3.88 -4.15
N MET A 271 -0.56 -2.77 -4.87
CA MET A 271 -0.26 -2.79 -6.30
C MET A 271 1.19 -3.22 -6.56
N ILE A 272 2.14 -2.73 -5.76
CA ILE A 272 3.56 -3.12 -5.82
C ILE A 272 3.75 -4.62 -5.55
N GLU A 273 2.94 -5.21 -4.68
CA GLU A 273 2.89 -6.64 -4.41
C GLU A 273 2.00 -7.43 -5.39
N GLY A 274 1.45 -6.78 -6.42
CA GLY A 274 0.58 -7.44 -7.42
C GLY A 274 -0.78 -7.92 -6.89
N LYS A 275 -1.16 -7.56 -5.66
CA LYS A 275 -2.44 -7.86 -5.00
C LYS A 275 -3.59 -7.02 -5.58
N VAL A 276 -3.31 -5.79 -6.05
CA VAL A 276 -4.27 -4.86 -6.72
C VAL A 276 -3.77 -4.50 -8.12
N SER A 277 -4.69 -4.25 -9.07
CA SER A 277 -4.30 -3.87 -10.43
C SER A 277 -3.78 -2.44 -10.51
N GLY A 278 -2.80 -2.21 -11.40
CA GLY A 278 -2.29 -0.87 -11.72
C GLY A 278 -3.37 0.09 -12.21
N SER A 279 -4.41 -0.42 -12.89
CA SER A 279 -5.56 0.38 -13.32
C SER A 279 -6.37 0.96 -12.15
N ASN A 280 -6.54 0.20 -11.06
CA ASN A 280 -7.29 0.66 -9.88
C ASN A 280 -6.48 1.75 -9.16
N TYR A 281 -5.18 1.52 -8.98
CA TYR A 281 -4.26 2.51 -8.43
C TYR A 281 -4.26 3.81 -9.25
N ALA A 282 -4.07 3.72 -10.58
CA ALA A 282 -4.05 4.86 -11.49
C ALA A 282 -5.35 5.68 -11.46
N LEU A 283 -6.50 4.99 -11.37
CA LEU A 283 -7.81 5.64 -11.28
C LEU A 283 -7.94 6.48 -9.99
N MET A 284 -7.42 5.97 -8.88
CA MET A 284 -7.44 6.67 -7.60
C MET A 284 -6.48 7.86 -7.59
N VAL A 285 -5.26 7.70 -8.13
CA VAL A 285 -4.28 8.79 -8.28
C VAL A 285 -4.88 9.96 -9.06
N ASP A 286 -5.43 9.68 -10.24
CA ASP A 286 -6.03 10.73 -11.07
C ASP A 286 -7.24 11.38 -10.39
N ARG A 287 -8.07 10.61 -9.68
CA ARG A 287 -9.22 11.17 -8.96
C ARG A 287 -8.79 12.10 -7.81
N ILE A 288 -7.77 11.73 -7.05
CA ILE A 288 -7.16 12.61 -6.03
C ILE A 288 -6.61 13.87 -6.71
N ALA A 289 -5.88 13.74 -7.82
CA ALA A 289 -5.34 14.89 -8.56
C ALA A 289 -6.46 15.87 -8.98
N ILE A 290 -7.54 15.36 -9.59
CA ILE A 290 -8.67 16.19 -10.02
C ILE A 290 -9.35 16.88 -8.82
N PHE A 291 -9.56 16.17 -7.71
CA PHE A 291 -10.14 16.79 -6.50
C PHE A 291 -9.22 17.86 -5.89
N LYS A 292 -7.91 17.74 -6.04
CA LYS A 292 -6.92 18.77 -5.63
C LYS A 292 -6.76 19.89 -6.66
N GLY A 293 -7.51 19.87 -7.77
CA GLY A 293 -7.39 20.84 -8.86
C GLY A 293 -6.08 20.71 -9.66
N MET A 294 -5.43 19.55 -9.59
CA MET A 294 -4.18 19.23 -10.27
C MET A 294 -4.46 18.50 -11.60
N GLU A 295 -3.49 18.51 -12.51
CA GLU A 295 -3.56 17.71 -13.73
C GLU A 295 -3.45 16.22 -13.40
N GLN A 296 -4.23 15.38 -14.09
CA GLN A 296 -4.19 13.94 -13.88
C GLN A 296 -2.95 13.30 -14.55
N VAL A 297 -2.52 12.14 -14.07
CA VAL A 297 -1.28 11.47 -14.48
C VAL A 297 -1.52 10.44 -15.59
N TYR A 298 -2.62 9.67 -15.48
CA TYR A 298 -2.90 8.50 -16.32
C TYR A 298 -4.04 8.70 -17.32
N GLY A 299 -4.79 9.80 -17.22
CA GLY A 299 -5.87 10.12 -18.15
C GLY A 299 -7.10 9.22 -17.95
N THR A 300 -7.44 8.91 -16.71
CA THR A 300 -8.56 8.02 -16.37
C THR A 300 -9.87 8.78 -16.09
N GLN A 301 -9.79 10.04 -15.66
CA GLN A 301 -10.95 10.91 -15.46
C GLN A 301 -11.28 11.66 -16.75
N GLY A 302 -12.56 11.67 -17.11
CA GLY A 302 -13.06 12.37 -18.29
C GLY A 302 -14.24 13.26 -17.96
N ARG A 303 -14.51 14.19 -18.87
CA ARG A 303 -15.68 15.07 -18.86
C ARG A 303 -16.53 14.75 -20.08
N GLY A 304 -17.84 14.65 -19.87
CA GLY A 304 -18.80 14.61 -20.98
C GLY A 304 -18.90 15.98 -21.64
N ASN A 305 -18.70 16.02 -22.96
CA ASN A 305 -18.91 17.18 -23.81
C ASN A 305 -19.60 16.73 -25.10
N ASP A 306 -20.79 17.27 -25.40
CA ASP A 306 -21.55 16.97 -26.62
C ASP A 306 -21.73 15.47 -26.93
N GLY A 307 -22.03 14.67 -25.91
CA GLY A 307 -22.25 13.22 -26.05
C GLY A 307 -20.96 12.39 -26.18
N CYS A 308 -19.79 13.01 -26.13
CA CYS A 308 -18.49 12.33 -26.07
C CYS A 308 -17.81 12.59 -24.72
N VAL A 309 -17.12 11.59 -24.18
CA VAL A 309 -16.24 11.75 -23.02
C VAL A 309 -14.83 12.07 -23.53
N THR A 310 -14.25 13.16 -23.05
CA THR A 310 -12.85 13.55 -23.32
C THR A 310 -12.06 13.61 -22.01
N PRO A 311 -10.74 13.35 -22.03
CA PRO A 311 -9.92 13.45 -20.82
C PRO A 311 -9.93 14.85 -20.22
N GLU A 312 -9.98 14.91 -18.89
CA GLU A 312 -9.61 16.12 -18.14
C GLU A 312 -8.12 16.46 -18.32
N LYS A 313 -7.69 17.67 -17.94
CA LYS A 313 -6.29 18.13 -18.11
C LYS A 313 -5.29 17.12 -17.56
N MET A 314 -4.26 16.81 -18.36
CA MET A 314 -3.26 15.79 -18.06
C MET A 314 -1.86 16.39 -17.96
N ARG A 315 -1.09 15.89 -16.99
CA ARG A 315 0.35 16.17 -16.89
C ARG A 315 1.08 15.43 -18.01
N ASP A 316 1.88 16.16 -18.77
CA ASP A 316 2.70 15.63 -19.88
C ASP A 316 1.96 14.55 -20.71
N PRO A 317 0.97 14.98 -21.53
CA PRO A 317 0.15 14.06 -22.32
C PRO A 317 0.96 13.20 -23.29
N ALA A 318 2.11 13.68 -23.75
CA ALA A 318 2.98 12.96 -24.69
C ALA A 318 3.59 11.69 -24.08
N LYS A 319 3.66 11.60 -22.75
CA LYS A 319 4.20 10.44 -22.01
C LYS A 319 3.11 9.62 -21.31
N VAL A 320 1.83 9.93 -21.52
CA VAL A 320 0.73 9.25 -20.82
C VAL A 320 0.73 7.74 -21.09
N ASP A 321 0.93 7.31 -22.32
CA ASP A 321 0.90 5.88 -22.68
C ASP A 321 2.10 5.09 -22.12
N VAL A 322 3.23 5.76 -21.87
CA VAL A 322 4.35 5.14 -21.15
C VAL A 322 3.93 4.80 -19.72
N ARG A 323 3.31 5.76 -19.02
CA ARG A 323 2.81 5.57 -17.65
C ARG A 323 1.69 4.53 -17.59
N ARG A 324 0.78 4.56 -18.56
CA ARG A 324 -0.31 3.57 -18.68
C ARG A 324 0.23 2.16 -18.93
N SER A 325 1.26 2.02 -19.76
CA SER A 325 1.91 0.73 -20.00
C SER A 325 2.53 0.15 -18.72
N LEU A 326 3.21 0.97 -17.91
CA LEU A 326 3.73 0.55 -16.60
C LEU A 326 2.62 0.00 -15.70
N MET A 327 1.44 0.61 -15.75
CA MET A 327 0.25 0.17 -15.01
C MET A 327 -0.55 -0.95 -15.69
N ARG A 328 -0.02 -1.54 -16.77
CA ARG A 328 -0.67 -2.59 -17.59
C ARG A 328 -2.05 -2.16 -18.13
N MET A 329 -2.18 -0.88 -18.48
CA MET A 329 -3.40 -0.31 -19.03
C MET A 329 -3.30 -0.18 -20.56
N ARG A 330 -4.42 -0.36 -21.26
CA ARG A 330 -4.55 -0.01 -22.68
C ARG A 330 -4.20 1.46 -22.94
N SER A 331 -3.86 1.82 -24.17
CA SER A 331 -3.54 3.21 -24.53
C SER A 331 -4.69 4.17 -24.21
N LEU A 332 -4.38 5.45 -24.03
CA LEU A 332 -5.37 6.50 -23.78
C LEU A 332 -6.38 6.56 -24.92
N LYS A 333 -5.90 6.46 -26.16
CA LYS A 333 -6.73 6.48 -27.37
C LYS A 333 -7.73 5.32 -27.38
N GLU A 334 -7.29 4.10 -27.09
CA GLU A 334 -8.19 2.93 -27.03
C GLU A 334 -9.18 3.02 -25.87
N TYR A 335 -8.74 3.59 -24.74
CA TYR A 335 -9.60 3.80 -23.58
C TYR A 335 -10.77 4.72 -23.89
N TYR A 336 -10.52 5.92 -24.42
CA TYR A 336 -11.60 6.86 -24.76
C TYR A 336 -12.42 6.41 -25.96
N ARG A 337 -11.84 5.67 -26.91
CA ARG A 337 -12.64 5.02 -27.97
C ARG A 337 -13.69 4.09 -27.37
N ALA A 338 -13.33 3.28 -26.37
CA ALA A 338 -14.26 2.35 -25.73
C ALA A 338 -15.24 3.02 -24.75
N LEU A 339 -14.93 4.21 -24.24
CA LEU A 339 -15.88 4.98 -23.43
C LEU A 339 -16.96 5.65 -24.28
N ASN A 340 -16.64 5.96 -25.53
CA ASN A 340 -17.51 6.67 -26.47
C ASN A 340 -18.14 5.75 -27.52
N SER A 341 -18.06 4.43 -27.32
CA SER A 341 -18.53 3.42 -28.26
C SER A 341 -19.97 3.02 -28.03
#